data_AF-A0A821KNW8-F1
#
_entry.id   AF-A0A821KNW8-F1
#
_cell.length_a   1.000
_cell.length_b   1.000
_cell.length_c   1.000
_cell.angle_alpha   90.00
_cell.angle_beta   90.00
_cell.angle_gamma   90.00
#
_symmetry.space_group_name_H-M   'P 1'
#
loop_
_entity.id
_entity.type
_entity.pdbx_description
1 polymer ?
#
loop_
_entity_poly.entity_id
_entity_poly.type
_entity_poly.pdbx_seq_one_letter_code
_entity_poly.pdbx_strand_id
1 'polypeptide(L)'
;MTVCDNLGEHLVGNIYIKFRYERDAERAVEDLNTRWFDRKPIYAELSPVTDFKEASCRQYELGECMRSGFCNFMHIKTISQDVKKRLRGRRKRSRSRSHSPSKKNRRH
;
A
#
# COMPACT_ATOMS: atom_id res chain seq x y z
N MET A 1 0.07 0.52 1.89
CA MET A 1 0.92 0.17 0.75
C MET A 1 2.34 0.19 1.24
N THR A 2 3.07 -0.86 0.91
CA THR A 2 4.46 -1.10 1.28
C THR A 2 5.20 -1.52 0.03
N VAL A 3 6.43 -1.05 -0.14
CA VAL A 3 7.32 -1.41 -1.26
C VAL A 3 8.55 -2.06 -0.67
N CYS A 4 8.94 -3.22 -1.19
CA CYS A 4 10.12 -3.95 -0.77
C CYS A 4 11.37 -3.48 -1.51
N ASP A 5 12.43 -3.20 -0.75
CA ASP A 5 13.80 -2.90 -1.20
C ASP A 5 14.72 -4.11 -0.95
N ASN A 6 14.13 -5.31 -0.79
CA ASN A 6 14.85 -6.56 -0.64
C ASN A 6 15.76 -6.81 -1.87
N LEU A 7 16.88 -7.48 -1.66
CA LEU A 7 17.77 -7.91 -2.75
C LEU A 7 17.49 -9.34 -3.24
N GLY A 8 16.83 -10.16 -2.41
CA GLY A 8 16.51 -11.55 -2.74
C GLY A 8 15.36 -11.66 -3.74
N GLU A 9 15.45 -12.60 -4.68
CA GLU A 9 14.50 -12.76 -5.79
C GLU A 9 13.04 -12.95 -5.36
N HIS A 10 12.82 -13.53 -4.18
CA HIS A 10 11.50 -13.81 -3.64
C HIS A 10 10.77 -12.57 -3.09
N LEU A 11 11.49 -11.48 -2.83
CA LEU A 11 10.95 -10.24 -2.24
C LEU A 11 11.34 -8.96 -2.99
N VAL A 12 12.34 -9.01 -3.86
CA VAL A 12 12.85 -7.84 -4.58
C VAL A 12 11.75 -7.20 -5.41
N GLY A 13 11.48 -5.91 -5.14
CA GLY A 13 10.49 -5.14 -5.87
C GLY A 13 9.02 -5.49 -5.58
N ASN A 14 8.73 -6.42 -4.64
CA ASN A 14 7.35 -6.73 -4.27
C ASN A 14 6.61 -5.51 -3.70
N ILE A 15 5.34 -5.39 -4.06
CA ILE A 15 4.45 -4.31 -3.61
C ILE A 15 3.25 -4.92 -2.91
N TYR A 16 3.03 -4.53 -1.66
CA TYR A 16 1.91 -5.00 -0.86
C TYR A 16 0.89 -3.89 -0.60
N ILE A 17 -0.39 -4.17 -0.85
CA ILE A 17 -1.49 -3.22 -0.67
C ILE A 17 -2.55 -3.86 0.22
N LYS A 18 -2.67 -3.36 1.46
CA LYS A 18 -3.75 -3.74 2.36
C LYS A 18 -4.96 -2.84 2.16
N PHE A 19 -6.07 -3.43 1.72
CA PHE A 19 -7.38 -2.80 1.62
C PHE A 19 -8.12 -2.89 2.96
N ARG A 20 -9.24 -2.15 3.07
CA ARG A 20 -10.12 -2.25 4.25
C ARG A 20 -11.06 -3.46 4.15
N TYR A 21 -11.45 -3.82 2.94
CA TYR A 21 -12.41 -4.89 2.65
C TYR A 21 -11.78 -5.87 1.66
N GLU A 22 -12.05 -7.17 1.83
CA GLU A 22 -11.51 -8.25 0.98
C GLU A 22 -11.97 -8.13 -0.48
N ARG A 23 -13.25 -7.83 -0.70
CA ARG A 23 -13.80 -7.56 -2.04
C ARG A 23 -13.05 -6.47 -2.82
N ASP A 24 -12.50 -5.47 -2.13
CA ASP A 24 -11.74 -4.40 -2.79
C ASP A 24 -10.37 -4.91 -3.25
N ALA A 25 -9.80 -5.88 -2.52
CA ALA A 25 -8.56 -6.56 -2.89
C ALA A 25 -8.79 -7.51 -4.07
N GLU A 26 -9.87 -8.31 -4.04
CA GLU A 26 -10.27 -9.18 -5.15
C GLU A 26 -10.45 -8.39 -6.45
N ARG A 27 -11.27 -7.34 -6.41
CA ARG A 27 -11.49 -6.46 -7.56
C ARG A 27 -10.18 -5.82 -8.05
N ALA A 28 -9.27 -5.45 -7.15
CA ALA A 28 -7.99 -4.87 -7.54
C ALA A 28 -7.09 -5.90 -8.24
N VAL A 29 -7.08 -7.17 -7.79
CA VAL A 29 -6.34 -8.26 -8.43
C VAL A 29 -6.86 -8.49 -9.85
N GLU A 30 -8.19 -8.58 -10.02
CA GLU A 30 -8.82 -8.75 -11.33
C GLU A 30 -8.48 -7.59 -12.30
N ASP A 31 -8.62 -6.34 -11.86
CA ASP A 31 -8.30 -5.16 -12.69
C ASP A 31 -6.80 -5.10 -13.04
N LEU A 32 -5.93 -5.29 -12.05
CA LEU A 32 -4.47 -5.13 -12.25
C LEU A 32 -3.90 -6.17 -13.20
N ASN A 33 -4.40 -7.41 -13.17
CA ASN A 33 -3.92 -8.46 -14.09
C ASN A 33 -4.28 -8.23 -15.57
N THR A 34 -5.12 -7.23 -15.87
CA THR A 34 -5.40 -6.78 -17.25
C THR A 34 -4.56 -5.58 -17.70
N ARG A 35 -3.66 -5.09 -16.84
CA ARG A 35 -2.97 -3.80 -17.02
C ARG A 35 -1.46 -3.96 -17.20
N TRP A 36 -0.88 -2.90 -17.74
CA TRP A 36 0.55 -2.80 -18.02
C TRP A 36 1.17 -1.64 -17.27
N PHE A 37 2.42 -1.78 -16.86
CA PHE A 37 3.24 -0.75 -16.26
C PHE A 37 4.66 -0.84 -16.77
N ASP A 38 5.23 0.28 -17.22
CA ASP A 38 6.58 0.34 -17.80
C ASP A 38 6.84 -0.75 -18.88
N ARG A 39 5.87 -0.89 -19.81
CA ARG A 39 5.90 -1.88 -20.90
C ARG A 39 5.97 -3.34 -20.44
N LYS A 40 5.65 -3.62 -19.17
CA LYS A 40 5.55 -4.98 -18.61
C LYS A 40 4.12 -5.24 -18.12
N PRO A 41 3.60 -6.47 -18.24
CA PRO A 41 2.33 -6.82 -17.62
C PRO A 41 2.46 -6.75 -16.10
N ILE A 42 1.37 -6.37 -15.42
CA ILE A 42 1.30 -6.37 -13.96
C ILE A 42 0.83 -7.76 -13.51
N TYR A 43 1.53 -8.33 -12.53
CA TYR A 43 1.11 -9.55 -11.84
C TYR A 43 0.62 -9.20 -10.44
N ALA A 44 -0.64 -9.53 -10.15
CA ALA A 44 -1.27 -9.30 -8.86
C ALA A 44 -1.93 -10.58 -8.33
N GLU A 45 -1.80 -10.82 -7.03
CA GLU A 45 -2.42 -11.94 -6.33
C GLU A 45 -2.87 -11.52 -4.92
N LEU A 46 -3.76 -12.31 -4.32
CA LEU A 46 -4.14 -12.14 -2.92
C LEU A 46 -3.02 -12.68 -2.02
N SER A 47 -2.58 -11.86 -1.08
CA SER A 47 -1.51 -12.23 -0.15
C SER A 47 -2.08 -12.61 1.22
N PRO A 48 -1.58 -13.67 1.86
CA PRO A 48 -1.98 -14.05 3.23
C PRO A 48 -1.40 -13.11 4.30
N VAL A 49 -0.55 -12.15 3.93
CA VAL A 49 0.10 -11.23 4.88
C VAL A 49 -0.94 -10.28 5.49
N THR A 50 -1.28 -10.51 6.75
CA THR A 50 -2.27 -9.72 7.49
C THR A 50 -1.67 -8.54 8.25
N ASP A 51 -0.46 -8.67 8.78
CA ASP A 51 0.26 -7.58 9.47
C ASP A 51 1.65 -7.36 8.86
N PHE A 52 1.86 -6.16 8.30
CA PHE A 52 3.17 -5.78 7.77
C PHE A 52 4.21 -5.61 8.86
N LYS A 53 3.85 -5.24 10.08
CA LYS A 53 4.82 -5.05 11.16
C LYS A 53 5.52 -6.37 11.52
N GLU A 54 4.75 -7.45 11.60
CA GLU A 54 5.28 -8.78 11.89
C GLU A 54 6.05 -9.37 10.71
N ALA A 55 5.67 -9.02 9.48
CA ALA A 55 6.38 -9.43 8.27
C ALA A 55 7.65 -8.61 7.97
N SER A 56 7.88 -7.49 8.65
CA SER A 56 8.98 -6.56 8.37
C SER A 56 10.26 -6.90 9.12
N CYS A 57 11.39 -6.66 8.47
CA CYS A 57 12.70 -6.88 9.07
C CYS A 57 13.07 -5.72 10.01
N ARG A 58 12.95 -5.94 11.33
CA ARG A 58 13.33 -4.93 12.33
C ARG A 58 14.80 -4.51 12.24
N GLN A 59 15.71 -5.44 11.94
CA GLN A 59 17.13 -5.13 11.75
C GLN A 59 17.35 -4.20 10.54
N TYR A 60 16.57 -4.36 9.46
CA TYR A 60 16.68 -3.48 8.30
C TYR A 60 16.13 -2.09 8.61
N GLU A 61 15.05 -1.98 9.39
CA GLU A 61 14.53 -0.70 9.86
C GLU A 61 15.58 0.10 10.66
N LEU A 62 16.47 -0.60 11.39
CA LEU A 62 17.58 -0.01 12.12
C LEU A 62 18.86 0.17 11.28
N GLY A 63 18.89 -0.31 10.04
CA GLY A 63 20.07 -0.25 9.17
C GLY A 63 21.15 -1.31 9.45
N GLU A 64 20.81 -2.37 10.21
CA GLU A 64 21.74 -3.38 10.72
C GLU A 64 21.53 -4.77 10.08
N CYS A 65 20.61 -4.91 9.12
CA CYS A 65 20.38 -6.21 8.50
C CYS A 65 21.52 -6.60 7.56
N MET A 66 22.30 -7.62 7.96
CA MET A 66 23.43 -8.14 7.17
C MET A 66 23.07 -9.35 6.30
N ARG A 67 21.79 -9.78 6.29
CA ARG A 67 21.36 -10.99 5.55
C ARG A 67 21.34 -10.81 4.04
N SER A 68 21.42 -9.57 3.53
CA SER A 68 21.44 -9.27 2.10
C SER A 68 20.29 -9.97 1.36
N GLY A 69 20.57 -10.67 0.25
CA GLY A 69 19.60 -11.43 -0.53
C GLY A 69 18.94 -12.62 0.19
N PHE A 70 19.44 -13.02 1.37
CA PHE A 70 18.94 -14.16 2.13
C PHE A 70 17.93 -13.77 3.23
N CYS A 71 17.55 -12.48 3.33
CA CYS A 71 16.55 -12.07 4.31
C CYS A 71 15.14 -12.47 3.86
N ASN A 72 14.42 -13.20 4.71
CA ASN A 72 13.04 -13.62 4.46
C ASN A 72 11.98 -12.65 5.01
N PHE A 73 12.41 -11.54 5.60
CA PHE A 73 11.53 -10.49 6.10
C PHE A 73 11.53 -9.30 5.13
N MET A 74 10.42 -8.58 5.08
CA MET A 74 10.25 -7.44 4.18
C MET A 74 11.21 -6.30 4.57
N HIS A 75 12.06 -5.88 3.65
CA HIS A 75 12.88 -4.67 3.76
C HIS A 75 12.08 -3.51 3.20
N ILE A 76 11.44 -2.73 4.07
CA ILE A 76 10.50 -1.68 3.62
C ILE A 76 11.25 -0.44 3.14
N LYS A 77 11.03 -0.06 1.88
CA LYS A 77 11.48 1.22 1.35
C LYS A 77 10.73 2.37 2.01
N THR A 78 11.44 3.24 2.71
CA THR A 78 10.84 4.42 3.34
C THR A 78 10.60 5.52 2.29
N ILE A 79 9.34 5.89 2.07
CA ILE A 79 8.98 7.05 1.24
C ILE A 79 9.09 8.35 2.05
N SER A 80 9.46 9.44 1.40
CA SER A 80 9.60 10.75 2.05
C SER A 80 8.28 11.22 2.68
N GLN A 81 8.38 12.03 3.73
CA GLN A 81 7.21 12.50 4.47
C GLN A 81 6.26 13.35 3.61
N ASP A 82 6.80 14.10 2.64
CA ASP A 82 5.98 14.91 1.73
C ASP A 82 5.16 14.05 0.78
N VAL A 83 5.74 12.97 0.26
CA VAL A 83 5.01 11.98 -0.55
C VAL A 83 3.93 11.31 0.30
N LYS A 84 4.24 10.91 1.55
CA LYS A 84 3.25 10.35 2.49
C LYS A 84 2.08 11.32 2.71
N LYS A 85 2.35 12.60 2.94
CA LYS A 85 1.32 13.64 3.14
C LYS A 85 0.45 13.81 1.89
N ARG A 86 1.04 13.91 0.69
CA ARG A 86 0.31 14.05 -0.57
C ARG A 86 -0.62 12.86 -0.84
N LEU A 87 -0.14 11.63 -0.61
CA LEU A 87 -0.91 10.41 -0.79
C LEU A 87 -2.08 10.31 0.21
N ARG A 88 -1.86 10.67 1.49
CA ARG A 88 -2.92 10.66 2.52
C ARG A 88 -3.93 11.79 2.33
N GLY A 89 -3.49 12.98 1.91
CA GLY A 89 -4.34 14.15 1.68
C GLY A 89 -5.36 13.95 0.55
N ARG A 90 -4.98 13.26 -0.53
CA ARG A 90 -5.89 12.87 -1.62
C ARG A 90 -7.04 11.97 -1.13
N ARG A 91 -6.76 11.05 -0.20
CA ARG A 91 -7.75 10.10 0.33
C ARG A 91 -8.78 10.76 1.28
N LYS A 92 -8.48 11.92 1.86
CA LYS A 92 -9.46 12.69 2.67
C LYS A 92 -10.45 13.47 1.79
N ARG A 93 -10.00 14.01 0.65
CA ARG A 93 -10.84 14.80 -0.27
C ARG A 93 -11.94 13.99 -0.97
N SER A 94 -11.79 12.68 -1.13
CA SER A 94 -12.84 11.83 -1.71
C SER A 94 -13.98 11.51 -0.73
N ARG A 95 -13.81 11.77 0.58
CA ARG A 95 -14.81 11.45 1.62
C ARG A 95 -15.80 12.59 1.89
N SER A 96 -15.65 13.74 1.25
CA SER A 96 -16.42 14.96 1.58
C SER A 96 -17.53 15.32 0.59
N ARG A 97 -18.10 14.35 -0.14
CA ARG A 97 -19.19 14.60 -1.13
C ARG A 97 -20.57 14.04 -0.78
N SER A 98 -20.82 13.72 0.48
CA SER A 98 -22.16 13.38 0.96
C SER A 98 -22.50 14.15 2.23
N HIS A 99 -22.73 15.46 2.08
CA HIS A 99 -23.45 16.24 3.09
C HIS A 99 -24.65 16.86 2.40
N SER A 100 -25.83 16.27 2.63
CA SER A 100 -27.12 16.84 2.25
C SER A 100 -27.23 18.23 2.88
N PRO A 101 -27.72 19.27 2.17
CA PRO A 101 -27.85 20.60 2.76
C PRO A 101 -28.94 20.56 3.85
N SER A 102 -28.58 20.81 5.11
CA SER A 102 -29.58 21.02 6.15
C SER A 102 -30.31 22.34 5.89
N LYS A 103 -31.63 22.26 5.74
CA LYS A 103 -32.51 23.44 5.60
C LYS A 103 -32.35 24.32 6.84
N LYS A 104 -31.81 25.53 6.67
CA LYS A 104 -31.79 26.57 7.71
C LYS A 104 -33.23 27.03 7.98
N ASN A 105 -33.70 26.81 9.21
CA ASN A 105 -34.93 27.41 9.73
C ASN A 105 -34.87 28.93 9.61
N ARG A 106 -35.70 29.52 8.75
CA ARG A 106 -36.04 30.95 8.82
C ARG A 106 -37.08 31.10 9.93
N ARG A 107 -36.67 31.73 11.03
CA ARG A 107 -37.60 32.29 12.02
C ARG A 107 -38.15 33.60 11.44
N HIS A 108 -39.47 33.72 11.38
CA HIS A 108 -40.22 34.97 11.43
C HIS A 108 -41.44 34.72 12.32
#